data_AF-A0A9R1TQY9-F1
#
_entry.id   AF-A0A9R1TQY9-F1
#
_cell.length_a   1.000
_cell.length_b   1.000
_cell.length_c   1.000
_cell.angle_alpha   90.00
_cell.angle_beta   90.00
_cell.angle_gamma   90.00
#
_symmetry.space_group_name_H-M   'P 1'
#
loop_
_entity.id
_entity.type
_entity.pdbx_description
1 polymer ?
#
loop_
_entity_poly.entity_id
_entity_poly.type
_entity_poly.pdbx_seq_one_letter_code
_entity_poly.pdbx_strand_id
1 'polypeptide(L)'
;MRTRTILYCVAVGFLILGVLMGEVEARRKILRGRKTLTRHYYRGLAIPAWSIVLLCGIGMLTLGGGLYLLLRKFVVNGTDDNDIRTYHPAMQDEV
;
A
#
# COMPACT_ATOMS: atom_id res chain seq x y z
N MET A 1 -0.28 19.82 -14.56
CA MET A 1 0.65 20.62 -13.71
C MET A 1 0.23 20.65 -12.25
N ARG A 2 -1.03 20.95 -11.90
CA ARG A 2 -1.55 21.00 -10.52
C ARG A 2 -1.28 19.75 -9.67
N THR A 3 -1.43 18.55 -10.22
CA THR A 3 -1.24 17.28 -9.50
C THR A 3 0.19 17.08 -9.00
N ARG A 4 1.19 17.44 -9.80
CA ARG A 4 2.61 17.35 -9.41
C ARG A 4 2.91 18.32 -8.26
N THR A 5 2.41 19.55 -8.34
CA THR A 5 2.58 20.56 -7.28
C THR A 5 1.91 20.13 -5.97
N ILE A 6 0.71 19.53 -6.03
CA ILE A 6 0.02 18.99 -4.86
C ILE A 6 0.83 17.84 -4.23
N LEU A 7 1.36 16.93 -5.05
CA LEU A 7 2.21 15.84 -4.57
C LEU A 7 3.49 16.36 -3.90
N TYR A 8 4.12 17.41 -4.45
CA TYR A 8 5.28 18.05 -3.82
C TYR A 8 4.92 18.73 -2.50
N CYS A 9 3.80 19.47 -2.42
CA CYS A 9 3.35 20.08 -1.17
C CYS A 9 3.05 19.02 -0.09
N VAL A 10 2.40 17.92 -0.46
CA VAL A 10 2.12 16.81 0.45
C VAL A 10 3.40 16.15 0.93
N ALA A 11 4.36 15.89 0.04
CA ALA A 11 5.66 15.31 0.39
C ALA A 11 6.46 16.22 1.35
N VAL A 12 6.47 17.54 1.11
CA VAL A 12 7.12 18.52 1.97
C VAL A 12 6.41 18.63 3.33
N GLY A 13 5.08 18.64 3.35
CA GLY A 13 4.31 18.63 4.60
C GLY A 13 4.60 17.39 5.46
N PHE A 14 4.69 16.22 4.83
CA PHE A 14 5.08 14.98 5.50
C PHE A 14 6.52 15.00 6.02
N LEU A 15 7.45 15.59 5.28
CA LEU A 15 8.83 15.78 5.72
C LEU A 15 8.88 16.66 6.98
N ILE A 16 8.17 17.80 6.97
CA ILE A 16 8.09 18.71 8.12
C ILE A 16 7.47 18.03 9.34
N LEU A 17 6.36 17.29 9.17
CA LEU A 17 5.76 16.50 10.24
C LEU A 17 6.74 15.45 10.80
N GLY A 18 7.50 14.78 9.93
CA GLY A 18 8.48 13.78 10.33
C GLY A 18 9.57 14.33 11.25
N VAL A 19 10.08 15.53 10.96
CA VAL A 19 11.10 16.20 11.78
C VAL A 19 10.55 16.61 13.15
N LEU A 20 9.30 17.10 13.20
CA LEU A 20 8.67 17.57 14.43
C LEU A 20 8.27 16.44 15.39
N MET A 21 8.04 15.21 14.87
CA MET A 21 7.55 14.09 15.69
C MET A 21 8.62 13.50 16.64
N GLY A 22 9.91 13.61 16.31
CA GLY A 22 11.00 13.05 17.13
C GLY A 22 11.07 13.63 18.55
N GLU A 23 10.77 14.92 18.69
CA GLU A 23 10.76 15.64 19.97
C GLU A 23 9.59 15.20 20.87
N VAL A 24 8.46 14.80 20.28
CA VAL A 24 7.24 14.43 21.02
C VAL A 24 7.40 13.08 21.73
N GLU A 25 8.13 12.14 21.13
CA GLU A 25 8.41 10.83 21.73
C GLU A 25 9.34 10.92 22.95
N ALA A 26 10.31 11.85 22.91
CA ALA A 26 11.16 12.15 24.05
C ALA A 26 10.36 12.73 25.21
N ARG A 27 9.50 13.71 24.93
CA ARG A 27 8.62 14.33 25.92
C ARG A 27 7.63 13.34 26.53
N ARG A 28 7.04 12.43 25.72
CA ARG A 28 6.08 11.40 26.20
C ARG A 28 6.73 10.39 27.16
N LYS A 29 8.01 10.06 26.96
CA LYS A 29 8.74 9.12 27.83
C LYS A 29 9.15 9.76 29.17
N ILE A 30 9.44 11.06 29.18
CA ILE A 30 9.74 11.82 30.40
C ILE A 30 8.49 11.96 31.28
N LEU A 31 7.35 12.32 30.69
CA LEU A 31 6.07 12.48 31.41
C LEU A 31 5.53 11.16 32.01
N ARG A 32 5.98 10.00 31.52
CA ARG A 32 5.65 8.68 32.09
C ARG A 32 6.54 8.27 33.28
N GLY A 33 7.37 9.18 33.80
CA GLY A 33 8.15 8.95 35.03
C GLY A 33 9.33 7.98 34.89
N ARG A 34 9.76 7.67 33.66
CA ARG A 34 10.96 6.85 33.44
C ARG A 34 12.19 7.71 33.80
N LYS A 35 13.00 7.25 34.77
CA LYS A 35 14.20 7.93 35.29
C LYS A 35 15.01 8.61 34.18
N THR A 36 15.44 9.85 34.46
CA THR A 36 16.31 10.74 33.67
C THR A 36 17.02 10.02 32.53
N LEU A 37 16.44 10.17 31.34
CA LEU A 37 16.91 9.52 30.14
C LEU A 37 18.21 10.19 29.69
N THR A 38 19.33 9.49 29.83
CA THR A 38 20.62 9.98 29.36
C THR A 38 20.63 10.04 27.82
N ARG A 39 21.24 11.10 27.28
CA ARG A 39 21.26 11.48 25.85
C ARG A 39 21.72 10.36 24.90
N HIS A 40 22.39 9.32 25.40
CA HIS A 40 22.90 8.20 24.62
C HIS A 40 21.88 7.10 24.27
N TYR A 41 20.70 7.06 24.89
CA TYR A 41 19.70 6.03 24.58
C TYR A 41 18.82 6.31 23.35
N TYR A 42 18.92 7.49 22.74
CA TYR A 42 18.26 7.80 21.46
C TYR A 42 19.20 7.65 20.27
N ARG A 43 19.54 6.41 19.92
CA ARG A 43 19.55 6.09 18.48
C ARG A 43 18.15 5.63 18.13
N GLY A 44 17.19 6.57 18.14
CA GLY A 44 15.88 6.31 17.57
C GLY A 44 16.05 5.87 16.12
N LEU A 45 15.16 5.01 15.61
CA LEU A 45 15.16 4.73 14.17
C LEU A 45 15.10 6.08 13.44
N ALA A 46 16.01 6.29 12.48
CA ALA A 46 16.04 7.51 11.66
C ALA A 46 14.75 7.76 10.89
N ILE A 47 13.87 6.75 10.87
CA ILE A 47 12.62 6.71 10.14
C ILE A 47 11.47 6.87 11.15
N PRO A 48 10.58 7.87 10.97
CA PRO A 48 9.48 8.11 11.88
C PRO A 48 8.45 6.96 11.84
N ALA A 49 7.76 6.69 12.95
CA ALA A 49 6.87 5.54 13.07
C ALA A 49 5.72 5.53 12.04
N TRP A 50 5.19 6.70 11.67
CA TRP A 50 4.09 6.82 10.70
C TRP A 50 4.50 6.39 9.29
N SER A 51 5.76 6.56 8.88
CA SER A 51 6.21 6.15 7.55
C SER A 51 6.34 4.64 7.44
N ILE A 52 6.64 3.94 8.53
CA ILE A 52 6.65 2.47 8.58
C ILE A 52 5.23 1.94 8.33
N VAL A 53 4.23 2.54 8.97
CA VAL A 53 2.81 2.16 8.79
C VAL A 53 2.34 2.45 7.37
N LEU A 54 2.70 3.61 6.78
CA LEU A 54 2.37 3.90 5.38
C LEU A 54 3.04 2.93 4.41
N LEU A 55 4.32 2.64 4.58
CA LEU A 55 5.04 1.72 3.70
C LEU A 55 4.46 0.30 3.81
N CYS A 56 4.11 -0.13 5.02
CA CYS A 56 3.39 -1.39 5.25
C CYS A 56 2.00 -1.40 4.57
N GLY A 57 1.22 -0.32 4.69
CA GLY A 57 -0.10 -0.20 4.07
C GLY A 57 -0.04 -0.19 2.54
N ILE A 58 0.90 0.55 1.95
CA ILE A 58 1.16 0.53 0.51
C ILE A 58 1.58 -0.89 0.08
N GLY A 59 2.44 -1.55 0.86
CA GLY A 59 2.85 -2.93 0.63
C GLY A 59 1.66 -3.89 0.59
N MET A 60 0.75 -3.81 1.55
CA MET A 60 -0.46 -4.65 1.55
C MET A 60 -1.36 -4.38 0.34
N LEU A 61 -1.52 -3.11 -0.06
CA LEU A 61 -2.31 -2.74 -1.24
C LEU A 61 -1.69 -3.27 -2.54
N THR A 62 -0.38 -3.15 -2.70
CA THR A 62 0.31 -3.65 -3.90
C THR A 62 0.32 -5.16 -3.95
N LEU A 63 0.52 -5.84 -2.83
CA LEU A 63 0.46 -7.31 -2.74
C LEU A 63 -0.95 -7.83 -3.05
N GLY A 64 -1.98 -7.24 -2.44
CA GLY A 64 -3.37 -7.63 -2.68
C GLY A 64 -3.83 -7.34 -4.11
N GLY A 65 -3.52 -6.14 -4.63
CA GLY A 65 -3.82 -5.78 -6.01
C GLY A 65 -3.07 -6.64 -7.03
N GLY A 66 -1.79 -6.94 -6.77
CA GLY A 66 -0.97 -7.83 -7.59
C GLY A 66 -1.53 -9.25 -7.62
N LEU A 67 -1.91 -9.79 -6.46
CA LEU A 67 -2.53 -11.11 -6.35
C LEU A 67 -3.85 -11.19 -7.14
N TYR A 68 -4.68 -10.14 -7.08
CA TYR A 68 -5.92 -10.06 -7.86
C TYR A 68 -5.66 -10.08 -9.37
N LEU A 69 -4.68 -9.30 -9.85
CA LEU A 69 -4.33 -9.28 -11.28
C LEU A 69 -3.80 -10.64 -11.74
N LEU A 70 -3.03 -11.33 -10.90
CA LEU A 70 -2.53 -12.68 -11.15
C LEU A 70 -3.71 -13.64 -11.30
N LEU A 71 -4.66 -13.62 -10.35
CA LEU A 71 -5.87 -14.44 -10.40
C LEU A 71 -6.69 -14.14 -11.66
N ARG A 72 -6.91 -12.87 -11.99
CA ARG A 72 -7.62 -12.46 -13.21
C ARG A 72 -6.96 -13.04 -14.46
N LYS A 73 -5.63 -12.99 -14.54
CA LYS A 73 -4.90 -13.48 -15.70
C LYS A 73 -4.93 -15.01 -15.83
N PHE A 74 -4.84 -15.74 -14.72
CA PHE A 74 -4.79 -17.21 -14.75
C PHE A 74 -6.17 -17.87 -14.80
N VAL A 75 -7.15 -17.34 -14.06
CA VAL A 75 -8.46 -17.98 -13.91
C VAL A 75 -9.47 -17.47 -14.94
N VAL A 76 -9.50 -16.15 -15.19
CA VAL A 76 -10.53 -15.56 -16.07
C VAL A 76 -10.07 -15.58 -17.53
N ASN A 77 -8.80 -15.26 -17.80
CA ASN A 77 -8.28 -15.27 -19.17
C ASN A 77 -7.63 -16.62 -19.54
N GLY A 78 -7.49 -17.56 -18.61
CA GLY A 78 -7.06 -18.93 -18.91
C GLY A 78 -8.15 -19.75 -19.61
N THR A 79 -9.39 -19.29 -19.52
CA THR A 79 -10.54 -19.83 -20.23
C THR A 79 -10.87 -18.94 -21.43
N ASP A 80 -9.88 -18.64 -22.28
CA ASP A 80 -10.15 -18.15 -23.64
C ASP A 80 -10.98 -19.21 -24.37
N ASP A 81 -12.30 -19.13 -24.19
CA ASP A 81 -13.37 -19.02 -25.19
C ASP A 81 -12.89 -19.15 -26.66
N ASN A 82 -12.32 -20.31 -27.00
CA ASN A 82 -12.30 -20.81 -28.37
C ASN A 82 -13.44 -21.81 -28.63
N ASP A 83 -14.40 -21.91 -27.71
CA ASP A 83 -15.71 -22.44 -28.03
C ASP A 83 -16.62 -21.27 -28.39
N ILE A 84 -16.48 -20.80 -29.64
CA ILE A 84 -17.56 -20.10 -30.32
C ILE A 84 -18.73 -21.08 -30.24
N ARG A 85 -19.66 -20.85 -29.31
CA ARG A 85 -20.91 -21.61 -29.15
C ARG A 85 -21.77 -21.41 -30.38
N THR A 86 -21.34 -22.04 -31.47
CA THR A 86 -22.01 -22.01 -32.74
C THR A 86 -23.19 -22.96 -32.57
N TYR A 87 -24.39 -22.39 -32.63
CA TYR A 87 -25.61 -23.17 -32.63
C TYR A 87 -25.52 -24.20 -33.77
N HIS A 88 -25.40 -25.48 -33.41
CA HIS A 88 -25.47 -26.58 -34.36
C HIS A 88 -26.95 -27.01 -34.41
N PRO A 89 -27.70 -26.66 -35.47
CA PRO A 89 -29.06 -27.16 -35.62
C PRO A 89 -29.04 -28.68 -35.70
N ALA A 90 -30.02 -29.33 -35.08
CA ALA A 90 -30.21 -30.77 -35.19
C ALA A 90 -30.49 -31.13 -36.65
N MET A 91 -29.84 -32.18 -37.17
CA MET A 91 -30.11 -32.70 -38.52
C MET A 91 -31.60 -33.00 -38.64
N GLN A 92 -32.26 -32.33 -39.59
CA GLN A 92 -33.64 -32.61 -39.96
C GLN A 92 -33.59 -33.63 -41.09
N ASP A 93 -34.09 -34.85 -40.83
CA ASP A 93 -34.32 -35.82 -41.89
C ASP A 93 -35.48 -35.32 -42.76
N GLU A 94 -35.18 -35.06 -44.04
CA GLU A 94 -36.16 -34.67 -45.05
C GLU A 94 -37.06 -35.88 -45.37
N VAL A 95 -38.38 -35.74 -45.18
CA VAL A 95 -39.39 -36.78 -45.45
C VAL A 95 -39.83 -36.73 -46.91
#